data_AF-A0A3R7APX1-F1
#
_entry.id   AF-A0A3R7APX1-F1
#
_cell.length_a   1.000
_cell.length_b   1.000
_cell.length_c   1.000
_cell.angle_alpha   90.00
_cell.angle_beta   90.00
_cell.angle_gamma   90.00
#
_symmetry.space_group_name_H-M   'P 1'
#
loop_
_entity.id
_entity.type
_entity.pdbx_description
1 polymer ?
#
loop_
_entity_poly.entity_id
_entity_poly.type
_entity_poly.pdbx_seq_one_letter_code
_entity_poly.pdbx_strand_id
1 'polypeptide(L)'
;MFFVRRLIKPAVITATVPPNVLREFIKVYEERRRLYVDLQSLRKQFRRGKISRRRLKLRRESLDRRLAALNKRLMDLKEQISAVTERYGEMLRDLETAEAEIEMLNANIEHVEARFRRGEISADVKKKLIDEYNGIKRRAEGRISEILLRFQEEVA
;
A
#
# COMPACT_ATOMS: atom_id res chain seq x y z
N MET A 1 -8.18 -45.41 -39.00
CA MET A 1 -7.56 -44.11 -39.32
C MET A 1 -8.13 -43.06 -38.37
N PHE A 2 -7.49 -42.85 -37.21
CA PHE A 2 -7.92 -41.82 -36.23
C PHE A 2 -6.99 -40.62 -36.33
N PHE A 3 -7.49 -39.51 -36.85
CA PHE A 3 -6.78 -38.23 -36.85
C PHE A 3 -7.01 -37.52 -35.52
N VAL A 4 -6.04 -37.60 -34.61
CA VAL A 4 -6.03 -36.77 -33.40
C VAL A 4 -5.55 -35.38 -33.82
N ARG A 5 -6.48 -34.45 -34.01
CA ARG A 5 -6.16 -33.02 -34.13
C ARG A 5 -5.62 -32.54 -32.79
N ARG A 6 -4.30 -32.39 -32.71
CA ARG A 6 -3.62 -31.69 -31.63
C ARG A 6 -4.08 -30.23 -31.65
N LEU A 7 -4.95 -29.86 -30.72
CA LEU A 7 -5.30 -28.47 -30.44
C LEU A 7 -4.02 -27.77 -29.95
N ILE A 8 -3.32 -27.13 -30.86
CA ILE A 8 -2.29 -26.15 -30.52
C ILE A 8 -3.06 -25.00 -29.87
N LYS A 9 -3.06 -24.96 -28.54
CA LYS A 9 -3.48 -23.77 -27.79
C LYS A 9 -2.63 -22.61 -28.33
N PRO A 10 -3.21 -21.50 -28.78
CA PRO A 10 -2.41 -20.34 -29.13
C PRO A 10 -1.66 -19.94 -27.86
N ALA A 11 -0.34 -20.02 -27.91
CA ALA A 11 0.49 -19.39 -26.91
C ALA A 11 0.17 -17.90 -26.99
N VAL A 12 -0.63 -17.43 -26.03
CA VAL A 12 -0.79 -16.01 -25.78
C VAL A 12 0.63 -15.52 -25.56
N ILE A 13 1.16 -14.75 -26.50
CA ILE A 13 2.40 -14.02 -26.32
C ILE A 13 2.05 -12.93 -25.33
N THR A 14 2.01 -13.28 -24.05
CA THR A 14 1.90 -12.34 -22.96
C THR A 14 3.17 -11.51 -23.06
N ALA A 15 3.06 -10.25 -23.49
CA ALA A 15 4.13 -9.27 -23.37
C ALA A 15 4.54 -9.31 -21.89
N THR A 16 5.63 -10.01 -21.61
CA THR A 16 5.99 -10.31 -20.23
C THR A 16 6.68 -9.05 -19.74
N VAL A 17 6.08 -8.35 -18.76
CA VAL A 17 6.81 -7.30 -18.03
C VAL A 17 8.15 -7.90 -17.65
N PRO A 18 9.29 -7.22 -17.90
CA PRO A 18 10.57 -7.77 -17.52
C PRO A 18 10.49 -8.18 -16.04
N PRO A 19 10.68 -9.47 -15.69
CA PRO A 19 10.42 -9.95 -14.32
C PRO A 19 11.18 -9.13 -13.26
N ASN A 20 12.29 -8.52 -13.65
CA ASN A 20 13.07 -7.60 -12.84
C ASN A 20 12.30 -6.33 -12.42
N VAL A 21 11.52 -5.72 -13.32
CA VAL A 21 10.73 -4.50 -13.05
C VAL A 21 9.63 -4.81 -12.04
N LEU A 22 8.92 -5.94 -12.21
CA LEU A 22 7.85 -6.33 -11.30
C LEU A 22 8.39 -6.74 -9.92
N ARG A 23 9.50 -7.49 -9.86
CA ARG A 23 10.22 -7.76 -8.59
C ARG A 23 10.62 -6.49 -7.87
N GLU A 24 11.16 -5.52 -8.61
CA GLU A 24 11.58 -4.25 -8.05
C GLU A 24 10.40 -3.45 -7.52
N PHE A 25 9.29 -3.38 -8.25
CA PHE A 25 8.06 -2.75 -7.80
C PHE A 25 7.59 -3.32 -6.46
N ILE A 26 7.48 -4.65 -6.36
CA ILE A 26 7.04 -5.33 -5.13
C ILE A 26 7.98 -4.98 -3.97
N LYS A 27 9.30 -5.05 -4.19
CA LYS A 27 10.31 -4.74 -3.16
C LYS A 27 10.19 -3.30 -2.66
N VAL A 28 10.16 -2.32 -3.58
CA VAL A 28 10.05 -0.90 -3.25
C VAL A 28 8.73 -0.61 -2.53
N TYR A 29 7.66 -1.28 -2.94
CA TYR A 29 6.34 -1.14 -2.34
C TYR A 29 6.29 -1.65 -0.89
N GLU A 30 6.82 -2.85 -0.65
CA GLU A 30 6.92 -3.40 0.69
C GLU A 30 7.81 -2.55 1.61
N GLU A 31 8.91 -2.03 1.09
CA GLU A 31 9.77 -1.11 1.83
C GLU A 31 9.00 0.14 2.26
N ARG A 32 8.24 0.76 1.35
CA ARG A 32 7.39 1.91 1.67
C ARG A 32 6.38 1.58 2.77
N ARG A 33 5.73 0.41 2.71
CA ARG A 33 4.81 -0.06 3.78
C ARG A 33 5.52 -0.16 5.13
N ARG A 34 6.72 -0.72 5.17
CA ARG A 34 7.53 -0.82 6.40
C ARG A 34 7.84 0.56 6.98
N LEU A 35 8.22 1.54 6.15
CA LEU A 35 8.49 2.90 6.61
C LEU A 35 7.25 3.60 7.19
N TYR A 36 6.06 3.36 6.66
CA TYR A 36 4.82 3.86 7.26
C TYR A 36 4.58 3.25 8.65
N VAL A 37 4.85 1.96 8.84
CA VAL A 37 4.78 1.31 10.15
C VAL A 37 5.80 1.94 11.12
N ASP A 38 7.03 2.19 10.65
CA ASP A 38 8.08 2.84 11.44
C ASP A 38 7.69 4.26 11.87
N LEU A 39 7.09 5.06 10.97
CA LEU A 39 6.55 6.38 11.30
C LEU A 39 5.49 6.32 12.40
N GLN A 40 4.55 5.36 12.31
CA GLN A 40 3.52 5.18 13.33
C GLN A 40 4.13 4.73 14.68
N SER A 41 5.10 3.82 14.65
CA SER A 41 5.85 3.41 15.83
C SER A 41 6.59 4.59 16.47
N LEU A 42 7.23 5.44 15.67
CA LEU A 42 7.93 6.64 16.11
C LEU A 42 6.97 7.64 16.79
N ARG A 43 5.80 7.90 16.18
CA ARG A 43 4.74 8.74 16.78
C ARG A 43 4.28 8.17 18.12
N LYS A 44 4.08 6.85 18.20
CA LYS A 44 3.65 6.16 19.44
C LYS A 44 4.70 6.24 20.54
N GLN A 45 5.98 6.09 20.21
CA GLN A 45 7.09 6.25 21.16
C GLN A 45 7.14 7.66 21.72
N PHE A 46 6.95 8.69 20.88
CA PHE A 46 6.87 10.08 21.33
C PHE A 46 5.69 10.33 22.26
N ARG A 47 4.48 9.88 21.89
CA ARG A 47 3.27 9.99 22.73
C ARG A 47 3.46 9.34 24.11
N ARG A 48 4.30 8.29 24.20
CA ARG A 48 4.67 7.60 25.45
C ARG A 48 5.86 8.21 26.18
N GLY A 49 6.40 9.35 25.72
CA GLY A 49 7.57 10.00 26.32
C GLY A 49 8.91 9.29 26.12
N LYS A 50 8.97 8.23 25.30
CA LYS A 50 10.19 7.42 25.10
C LYS A 50 11.27 8.10 24.26
N ILE A 51 10.90 9.13 23.49
CA ILE A 51 11.83 9.88 22.65
C ILE A 51 11.57 11.37 22.79
N SER A 52 12.64 12.16 22.72
CA SER A 52 12.54 13.62 22.73
C SER A 52 11.98 14.16 21.41
N ARG A 53 11.44 15.39 21.46
CA ARG A 53 10.96 16.11 20.26
C ARG A 53 12.04 16.26 19.19
N ARG A 54 13.29 16.53 19.59
CA ARG A 54 14.44 16.63 18.67
C ARG A 54 14.72 15.30 17.96
N ARG A 55 14.72 14.19 18.70
CA ARG A 55 14.94 12.84 18.13
C ARG A 55 13.79 12.42 17.21
N LEU A 56 12.54 12.72 17.59
CA LEU A 56 11.38 12.53 16.72
C LEU A 56 11.56 13.28 15.40
N LYS A 57 11.89 14.58 15.44
CA LYS A 57 12.06 15.41 14.25
C LYS A 57 13.08 14.81 13.28
N LEU A 58 14.30 14.53 13.76
CA LEU A 58 15.37 13.99 12.93
C LEU A 58 15.02 12.64 12.31
N ARG A 59 14.45 11.72 13.10
CA ARG A 59 14.04 10.39 12.58
C ARG A 59 12.91 10.50 11.56
N ARG A 60 11.93 11.36 11.83
CA ARG A 60 10.83 11.62 10.91
C ARG A 60 11.34 12.19 9.59
N GLU A 61 12.20 13.20 9.62
CA GLU A 61 12.79 13.80 8.41
C GLU A 61 13.55 12.74 7.57
N SER A 62 14.29 11.86 8.23
CA SER A 62 14.98 10.76 7.54
C SER A 62 14.01 9.77 6.88
N LEU A 63 12.92 9.41 7.56
CA LEU A 63 11.88 8.52 7.02
C LEU A 63 11.13 9.19 5.87
N ASP A 64 10.77 10.46 6.01
CA ASP A 64 10.05 11.25 5.00
C ASP A 64 10.89 11.38 3.72
N ARG A 65 12.21 11.63 3.82
CA ARG A 65 13.11 11.64 2.66
C ARG A 65 13.16 10.29 1.94
N ARG A 66 13.26 9.19 2.69
CA ARG A 66 13.30 7.84 2.12
C ARG A 66 11.97 7.50 1.45
N LEU A 67 10.84 7.85 2.07
CA LEU A 67 9.51 7.71 1.47
C LEU A 67 9.38 8.48 0.17
N ALA A 68 9.85 9.73 0.11
CA ALA A 68 9.82 10.52 -1.11
C ALA A 68 10.61 9.84 -2.26
N ALA A 69 11.79 9.30 -1.96
CA ALA A 69 12.58 8.56 -2.95
C ALA A 69 11.88 7.27 -3.42
N LEU A 70 11.28 6.50 -2.51
CA LEU A 70 10.53 5.30 -2.86
C LEU A 70 9.27 5.63 -3.67
N ASN A 71 8.55 6.70 -3.33
CA ASN A 71 7.37 7.13 -4.06
C ASN A 71 7.72 7.50 -5.51
N LYS A 72 8.79 8.26 -5.73
CA LYS A 72 9.27 8.57 -7.08
C LYS A 72 9.58 7.29 -7.87
N ARG A 73 10.33 6.38 -7.26
CA ARG A 73 10.68 5.09 -7.89
C ARG A 73 9.45 4.23 -8.19
N LEU A 74 8.43 4.25 -7.33
CA LEU A 74 7.16 3.56 -7.59
C LEU A 74 6.42 4.17 -8.77
N MET A 75 6.42 5.49 -8.92
CA MET A 75 5.80 6.13 -10.09
C MET A 75 6.49 5.67 -11.39
N ASP A 76 7.82 5.73 -11.43
CA ASP A 76 8.60 5.30 -12.61
C ASP A 76 8.34 3.81 -12.95
N LEU A 77 8.22 2.95 -11.94
CA LEU A 77 7.94 1.51 -12.12
C LEU A 77 6.48 1.25 -12.54
N LYS A 78 5.51 2.02 -12.02
CA LYS A 78 4.10 1.92 -12.42
C LYS A 78 3.92 2.26 -13.89
N GLU A 79 4.56 3.33 -14.37
CA GLU A 79 4.54 3.72 -15.78
C GLU A 79 5.07 2.59 -16.66
N GLN A 80 6.25 2.03 -16.32
CA GLN A 80 6.84 0.92 -17.04
C GLN A 80 5.94 -0.33 -17.07
N ILE A 81 5.32 -0.69 -15.95
CA ILE A 81 4.42 -1.84 -15.85
C ILE A 81 3.14 -1.62 -16.69
N SER A 82 2.55 -0.44 -16.59
CA SER A 82 1.31 -0.08 -17.29
C SER A 82 1.46 -0.07 -18.81
N ALA A 83 2.65 0.24 -19.32
CA ALA A 83 2.96 0.27 -20.75
C ALA A 83 2.99 -1.12 -21.40
N VAL A 84 3.11 -2.20 -20.61
CA VAL A 84 3.25 -3.56 -21.14
C VAL A 84 1.91 -4.21 -21.45
N THR A 85 0.91 -4.09 -20.57
CA THR A 85 -0.40 -4.74 -20.76
C THR A 85 -1.49 -4.06 -19.92
N GLU A 86 -2.69 -3.95 -20.51
CA GLU A 86 -3.88 -3.36 -19.88
C GLU A 86 -4.27 -4.02 -18.54
N ARG A 87 -4.15 -5.35 -18.44
CA ARG A 87 -4.35 -6.13 -17.20
C ARG A 87 -3.51 -5.62 -16.02
N TYR A 88 -2.24 -5.28 -16.24
CA TYR A 88 -1.41 -4.74 -15.17
C TYR A 88 -1.82 -3.31 -14.80
N GLY A 89 -2.27 -2.53 -15.79
CA GLY A 89 -2.87 -1.21 -15.57
C GLY A 89 -4.10 -1.29 -14.66
N GLU A 90 -5.00 -2.26 -14.87
CA GLU A 90 -6.14 -2.51 -13.97
C GLU A 90 -5.70 -2.86 -12.55
N MET A 91 -4.78 -3.80 -12.39
CA MET A 91 -4.27 -4.18 -11.07
C MET A 91 -3.60 -3.00 -10.34
N LEU A 92 -2.89 -2.14 -11.05
CA LEU A 92 -2.30 -0.92 -10.49
C LEU A 92 -3.37 0.10 -10.07
N ARG A 93 -4.44 0.27 -10.85
CA ARG A 93 -5.58 1.14 -10.51
C ARG A 93 -6.33 0.63 -9.28
N ASP A 94 -6.53 -0.67 -9.15
CA ASP A 94 -7.14 -1.29 -7.97
C ASP A 94 -6.29 -1.06 -6.72
N LEU A 95 -4.97 -1.16 -6.88
CA LEU A 95 -4.01 -0.88 -5.81
C LEU A 95 -4.07 0.59 -5.38
N GLU A 96 -4.08 1.54 -6.32
CA GLU A 96 -4.21 2.98 -6.05
C GLU A 96 -5.55 3.32 -5.38
N THR A 97 -6.63 2.67 -5.81
CA THR A 97 -7.95 2.85 -5.20
C THR A 97 -7.95 2.40 -3.75
N ALA A 98 -7.36 1.24 -3.46
CA ALA A 98 -7.23 0.75 -2.08
C ALA A 98 -6.32 1.65 -1.22
N GLU A 99 -5.26 2.21 -1.80
CA GLU A 99 -4.39 3.20 -1.12
C GLU A 99 -5.16 4.47 -0.75
N ALA A 100 -5.90 5.05 -1.71
CA ALA A 100 -6.69 6.25 -1.49
C ALA A 100 -7.77 6.04 -0.42
N GLU A 101 -8.39 4.86 -0.40
CA GLU A 101 -9.36 4.49 0.64
C GLU A 101 -8.69 4.43 2.03
N ILE A 102 -7.50 3.84 2.15
CA ILE A 102 -6.75 3.83 3.41
C ILE A 102 -6.40 5.24 3.85
N GLU A 103 -5.97 6.11 2.93
CA GLU A 103 -5.65 7.51 3.23
C GLU A 103 -6.88 8.27 3.76
N MET A 104 -8.02 8.14 3.09
CA MET A 104 -9.29 8.73 3.52
C MET A 104 -9.69 8.23 4.92
N LEU A 105 -9.58 6.92 5.18
CA LEU A 105 -9.89 6.34 6.49
C LEU A 105 -8.95 6.85 7.58
N ASN A 106 -7.65 7.02 7.29
CA ASN A 106 -6.72 7.60 8.24
C ASN A 106 -7.09 9.06 8.58
N ALA A 107 -7.48 9.87 7.58
CA ALA A 107 -7.94 11.23 7.80
C ALA A 107 -9.22 11.27 8.67
N ASN A 108 -10.17 10.37 8.41
CA ASN A 108 -11.38 10.23 9.22
C ASN A 108 -11.06 9.84 10.67
N ILE A 109 -10.12 8.92 10.90
CA ILE A 109 -9.65 8.56 12.24
C ILE A 109 -9.02 9.77 12.95
N GLU A 110 -8.16 10.54 12.26
CA GLU A 110 -7.54 11.73 12.84
C GLU A 110 -8.59 12.81 13.19
N HIS A 111 -9.63 12.95 12.37
CA HIS A 111 -10.76 13.83 12.65
C HIS A 111 -11.54 13.38 13.90
N VAL A 112 -11.85 12.08 14.03
CA VAL A 112 -12.48 11.51 15.23
C VAL A 112 -11.62 11.74 16.48
N GLU A 113 -10.31 11.53 16.39
CA GLU A 113 -9.39 11.83 17.50
C GLU A 113 -9.45 13.32 17.91
N ALA A 114 -9.51 14.23 16.94
CA ALA A 114 -9.57 15.66 17.19
C ALA A 114 -10.88 16.08 17.87
N ARG A 115 -12.04 15.58 17.40
CA ARG A 115 -13.35 15.84 18.01
C ARG A 115 -13.40 15.36 19.47
N PHE A 116 -12.86 14.17 19.75
CA PHE A 116 -12.75 13.66 21.11
C PHE A 116 -11.88 14.54 22.00
N ARG A 117 -10.72 15.01 21.50
CA ARG A 117 -9.85 15.93 22.27
C ARG A 117 -10.53 17.26 22.59
N ARG A 118 -11.49 17.70 21.77
CA ARG A 118 -12.30 18.91 22.00
C ARG A 118 -13.54 18.67 22.86
N GLY A 119 -13.79 17.43 23.29
CA GLY A 119 -14.96 17.07 24.10
C GLY A 119 -16.28 16.97 23.32
N GLU A 120 -16.25 17.01 21.99
CA GLU A 120 -17.45 16.98 21.15
C GLU A 120 -18.11 15.59 21.06
N ILE A 121 -17.36 14.54 21.39
CA ILE A 121 -17.84 13.15 21.35
C ILE A 121 -17.34 12.39 22.58
N SER A 122 -18.12 11.40 23.02
CA SER A 122 -17.75 10.55 24.15
C SER A 122 -16.65 9.55 23.79
N ALA A 123 -16.02 8.97 24.81
CA ALA A 123 -15.01 7.92 24.65
C ALA A 123 -15.57 6.68 23.92
N ASP A 124 -16.83 6.32 24.20
CA ASP A 124 -17.50 5.18 23.57
C ASP A 124 -17.78 5.43 22.08
N VAL A 125 -18.25 6.63 21.73
CA VAL A 125 -18.47 7.03 20.33
C VAL A 125 -17.15 7.03 19.56
N LYS A 126 -16.08 7.60 20.15
CA LYS A 126 -14.73 7.54 19.57
C LYS A 126 -14.31 6.09 19.32
N LYS A 127 -14.44 5.22 20.32
CA LYS A 127 -13.99 3.82 20.22
C LYS A 127 -14.71 3.11 19.07
N LYS A 128 -16.05 3.21 19.02
CA LYS A 128 -16.87 2.59 17.99
C LYS A 128 -16.47 3.03 16.58
N LEU A 129 -16.31 4.34 16.34
CA LEU A 129 -15.93 4.87 15.03
C LEU A 129 -14.52 4.44 14.61
N ILE A 130 -13.56 4.47 15.55
CA ILE A 130 -12.19 4.02 15.26
C ILE A 130 -12.16 2.53 14.93
N ASP A 131 -12.89 1.70 15.66
CA ASP A 131 -12.95 0.26 15.43
C ASP A 131 -13.58 -0.06 14.06
N GLU A 132 -14.62 0.66 13.67
CA GLU A 132 -15.27 0.56 12.36
C GLU A 132 -14.30 0.93 11.22
N TYR A 133 -13.68 2.12 11.29
CA TYR A 133 -12.73 2.56 10.27
C TYR A 133 -11.52 1.64 10.16
N ASN A 134 -11.02 1.12 11.28
CA ASN A 134 -9.95 0.11 11.27
C ASN A 134 -10.40 -1.20 10.62
N GLY A 135 -11.66 -1.60 10.79
CA GLY A 135 -12.25 -2.76 10.12
C GLY A 135 -12.25 -2.61 8.60
N ILE A 136 -12.67 -1.44 8.09
CA ILE A 136 -12.66 -1.12 6.65
C ILE A 136 -11.22 -1.08 6.13
N LYS A 137 -10.33 -0.39 6.86
CA LYS A 137 -8.92 -0.27 6.52
C LYS A 137 -8.24 -1.62 6.37
N ARG A 138 -8.49 -2.57 7.28
CA ARG A 138 -7.95 -3.94 7.17
C ARG A 138 -8.38 -4.64 5.89
N ARG A 139 -9.61 -4.43 5.41
CA ARG A 139 -10.06 -5.00 4.13
C ARG A 139 -9.35 -4.36 2.94
N ALA A 140 -9.13 -3.05 2.95
CA ALA A 140 -8.34 -2.37 1.93
C ALA A 140 -6.87 -2.85 1.92
N GLU A 141 -6.27 -3.03 3.10
CA GLU A 141 -4.92 -3.62 3.25
C GLU A 141 -4.86 -5.08 2.74
N GLY A 142 -5.94 -5.84 2.90
CA GLY A 142 -6.11 -7.18 2.35
C GLY A 142 -6.06 -7.17 0.83
N ARG A 143 -6.86 -6.32 0.18
CA ARG A 143 -6.87 -6.15 -1.28
C ARG A 143 -5.49 -5.81 -1.84
N ILE A 144 -4.77 -4.88 -1.20
CA ILE A 144 -3.38 -4.56 -1.57
C ILE A 144 -2.50 -5.80 -1.51
N SER A 145 -2.63 -6.60 -0.44
CA SER A 145 -1.77 -7.78 -0.24
C SER A 145 -2.08 -8.87 -1.26
N GLU A 146 -3.35 -9.05 -1.64
CA GLU A 146 -3.75 -9.96 -2.73
C GLU A 146 -3.20 -9.52 -4.08
N ILE A 147 -3.23 -8.23 -4.41
CA ILE A 147 -2.68 -7.71 -5.67
C ILE A 147 -1.17 -7.94 -5.74
N LEU A 148 -0.44 -7.66 -4.64
CA LEU A 148 0.99 -7.93 -4.59
C LEU A 148 1.31 -9.42 -4.74
N LEU A 149 0.51 -10.31 -4.14
CA LEU A 149 0.68 -11.75 -4.29
C LEU A 149 0.52 -12.18 -5.76
N ARG A 150 -0.50 -11.67 -6.46
CA ARG A 150 -0.68 -11.92 -7.90
C ARG A 150 0.52 -11.43 -8.72
N PHE A 151 1.10 -10.27 -8.36
CA PHE A 151 2.35 -9.82 -9.00
C PHE A 151 3.53 -10.75 -8.70
N GLN A 152 3.60 -11.36 -7.52
CA GLN A 152 4.64 -12.35 -7.20
C GLN A 152 4.47 -13.63 -8.01
N GLU A 153 3.23 -14.09 -8.21
CA GLU A 153 2.92 -15.30 -9.01
C GLU A 153 3.31 -15.15 -10.48
N GLU A 154 3.15 -13.96 -11.07
CA GLU A 154 3.53 -13.66 -12.46
C GLU A 154 5.05 -13.61 -12.68
N VAL A 155 5.82 -13.58 -11.59
CA VAL A 155 7.29 -13.46 -11.58
C VAL A 155 7.98 -14.80 -11.30
N ALA A 156 7.25 -15.75 -10.71
CA ALA A 156 7.72 -17.08 -10.30
C ALA A 156 7.84 -18.03 -11.50
#